data_AF-A0A955ALT3-F1
#
_entry.id   AF-A0A955ALT3-F1
#
_cell.length_a   1.000
_cell.length_b   1.000
_cell.length_c   1.000
_cell.angle_alpha   90.00
_cell.angle_beta   90.00
_cell.angle_gamma   90.00
#
_symmetry.space_group_name_H-M   'P 1'
#
loop_
_entity.id
_entity.type
_entity.pdbx_description
1 polymer ?
#
loop_
_entity_poly.entity_id
_entity_poly.type
_entity_poly.pdbx_seq_one_letter_code
_entity_poly.pdbx_strand_id
1 'polypeptide(L)'
;MNQLLPTESVQHLNDGIRTKPSTLSSGQLTMLFIVVTLVPFSLVVTMYFMLPTGDDPVLEAEVIVGPRAWPNDKAQNARLVPCVTITNPTSDEWDNLNMAVNDMFFYYHPEPLEAGESMFVPLKFFHTKGNQNFPPESQPLTELTVYAQIPSGARAILKIDDPQQLQLRSAPTD
;
A
#
# COMPACT_ATOMS: atom_id res chain seq x y z
N MET A 1 -36.96 -74.24 -51.98
CA MET A 1 -37.33 -72.83 -51.78
C MET A 1 -36.36 -72.23 -50.79
N ASN A 2 -35.38 -71.45 -51.27
CA ASN A 2 -34.57 -70.53 -50.46
C ASN A 2 -33.91 -69.56 -51.44
N GLN A 3 -34.49 -68.36 -51.56
CA GLN A 3 -33.92 -67.27 -52.33
C GLN A 3 -32.75 -66.67 -51.57
N LEU A 4 -31.61 -66.53 -52.24
CA LEU A 4 -30.49 -65.70 -51.82
C LEU A 4 -30.86 -64.24 -52.11
N LEU A 5 -31.01 -63.42 -51.06
CA LEU A 5 -31.09 -61.96 -51.18
C LEU A 5 -29.68 -61.34 -51.08
N PRO A 6 -29.41 -60.25 -51.82
CA PRO A 6 -28.06 -59.76 -52.07
C PRO A 6 -27.51 -58.89 -50.93
N THR A 7 -26.26 -59.12 -50.61
CA THR A 7 -25.43 -58.41 -49.62
C THR A 7 -24.88 -57.10 -50.21
N GLU A 8 -25.72 -56.13 -50.57
CA GLU A 8 -25.24 -54.92 -51.28
C GLU A 8 -25.75 -53.58 -50.76
N SER A 9 -26.24 -53.49 -49.51
CA SER A 9 -26.84 -52.25 -48.99
C SER A 9 -26.15 -51.60 -47.80
N VAL A 10 -24.91 -52.00 -47.43
CA VAL A 10 -24.24 -51.46 -46.21
C VAL A 10 -22.98 -50.64 -46.52
N GLN A 11 -22.61 -50.41 -47.78
CA GLN A 11 -21.38 -49.67 -48.13
C GLN A 11 -21.56 -48.18 -48.48
N HIS A 12 -22.78 -47.68 -48.67
CA HIS A 12 -22.99 -46.33 -49.20
C HIS A 12 -23.24 -45.21 -48.17
N LEU A 13 -23.12 -45.50 -46.86
CA LEU A 13 -23.52 -44.54 -45.81
C LEU A 13 -22.41 -44.20 -44.81
N ASN A 14 -21.14 -44.23 -45.24
CA ASN A 14 -20.01 -43.85 -44.38
C ASN A 14 -18.95 -42.95 -45.04
N ASP A 15 -19.20 -42.43 -46.24
CA ASP A 15 -18.26 -41.55 -46.98
C ASP A 15 -18.52 -40.04 -46.77
N GLY A 16 -19.22 -39.69 -45.69
CA GLY A 16 -19.84 -38.37 -45.56
C GLY A 16 -19.17 -37.35 -44.66
N ILE A 17 -18.09 -37.64 -43.92
CA ILE A 17 -17.37 -36.61 -43.11
C ILE A 17 -15.87 -36.96 -43.00
N ARG A 18 -15.13 -36.94 -44.12
CA ARG A 18 -13.67 -36.75 -44.04
C ARG A 18 -13.39 -35.25 -43.93
N THR A 19 -13.42 -34.72 -42.71
CA THR A 19 -12.80 -33.42 -42.46
C THR A 19 -11.31 -33.57 -42.77
N LYS A 20 -10.84 -32.86 -43.80
CA LYS A 20 -9.41 -32.75 -44.11
C LYS A 20 -8.73 -32.28 -42.82
N PRO A 21 -7.72 -32.99 -42.26
CA PRO A 21 -7.06 -32.51 -41.07
C PRO A 21 -6.52 -31.12 -41.37
N SER A 22 -6.94 -30.11 -40.60
CA SER A 22 -6.46 -28.74 -40.73
C SER A 22 -5.00 -28.72 -40.28
N THR A 23 -4.11 -29.09 -41.20
CA THR A 23 -2.68 -29.01 -40.97
C THR A 23 -2.30 -27.54 -41.11
N LEU A 24 -1.98 -26.93 -39.98
CA LEU A 24 -1.48 -25.55 -39.96
C LEU A 24 -0.19 -25.52 -40.77
N SER A 25 -0.12 -24.64 -41.76
CA SER A 25 1.12 -24.40 -42.50
C SER A 25 2.19 -23.91 -41.52
N SER A 26 3.45 -24.33 -41.69
CA SER A 26 4.56 -23.92 -40.82
C SER A 26 4.67 -22.40 -40.66
N GLY A 27 4.24 -21.64 -41.68
CA GLY A 27 4.13 -20.17 -41.60
C GLY A 27 3.02 -19.68 -40.66
N GLN A 28 1.86 -20.34 -40.65
CA GLN A 28 0.75 -20.03 -39.73
C GLN A 28 1.13 -20.36 -38.28
N LEU A 29 1.84 -21.48 -38.06
CA LEU A 29 2.35 -21.86 -36.75
C LEU A 29 3.36 -20.83 -36.22
N THR A 30 4.31 -20.40 -37.07
CA THR A 30 5.29 -19.37 -36.71
C THR A 30 4.62 -18.04 -36.38
N MET A 31 3.63 -17.63 -37.18
CA MET A 31 2.87 -16.41 -36.92
C MET A 31 2.10 -16.48 -35.60
N LEU A 32 1.51 -17.64 -35.27
CA LEU A 32 0.83 -17.86 -34.00
C LEU A 32 1.79 -17.66 -32.82
N PHE A 33 3.00 -18.23 -32.89
CA PHE A 33 4.01 -18.05 -31.84
C PHE A 33 4.46 -16.59 -31.72
N ILE A 34 4.61 -15.87 -32.84
CA ILE A 34 4.96 -14.45 -32.80
C ILE A 34 3.85 -13.65 -32.12
N VAL A 35 2.59 -13.86 -32.52
CA VAL A 35 1.44 -13.14 -31.95
C VAL A 35 1.26 -13.47 -30.46
N VAL A 36 1.33 -14.74 -30.08
CA VAL A 36 1.16 -15.14 -28.67
C VAL A 36 2.27 -14.59 -27.77
N THR A 37 3.43 -14.26 -28.35
CA THR A 37 4.56 -13.66 -27.61
C THR A 37 4.48 -12.14 -27.59
N LEU A 38 4.22 -11.52 -28.74
CA LEU A 38 4.25 -10.06 -28.88
C LEU A 38 3.02 -9.38 -28.27
N VAL A 39 1.84 -10.02 -28.31
CA VAL A 39 0.63 -9.44 -27.73
C VAL A 39 0.77 -9.21 -26.22
N PRO A 40 1.08 -10.21 -25.37
CA PRO A 40 1.23 -9.96 -23.94
C PRO A 40 2.41 -9.03 -23.63
N PHE A 41 3.51 -9.11 -24.39
CA PHE A 41 4.64 -8.19 -24.23
C PHE A 41 4.23 -6.73 -24.49
N SER A 42 3.53 -6.48 -25.60
CA SER A 42 3.03 -5.14 -25.95
C SER A 42 2.02 -4.60 -24.93
N LEU A 43 1.20 -5.48 -24.36
CA LEU A 43 0.27 -5.13 -23.29
C LEU A 43 1.03 -4.63 -22.05
N VAL A 44 2.06 -5.37 -21.61
CA VAL A 44 2.88 -4.99 -20.45
C VAL A 44 3.58 -3.65 -20.69
N VAL A 45 4.17 -3.46 -21.88
CA VAL A 45 4.84 -2.20 -22.24
C VAL A 45 3.85 -1.04 -22.25
N THR A 46 2.67 -1.23 -22.86
CA THR A 46 1.62 -0.19 -22.90
C THR A 46 1.16 0.15 -21.49
N MET A 47 0.95 -0.85 -20.64
CA MET A 47 0.56 -0.67 -19.25
C MET A 47 1.63 0.14 -18.50
N TYR A 48 2.91 -0.20 -18.68
CA TYR A 48 4.02 0.51 -18.05
C TYR A 48 4.06 2.01 -18.42
N PHE A 49 3.81 2.36 -19.68
CA PHE A 49 3.77 3.76 -20.11
C PHE A 49 2.47 4.49 -19.78
N MET A 50 1.35 3.77 -19.66
CA MET A 50 0.05 4.34 -19.30
C MET A 50 -0.13 4.52 -17.79
N LEU A 51 0.59 3.78 -16.95
CA LEU A 51 0.52 3.98 -15.51
C LEU A 51 1.15 5.34 -15.16
N PRO A 52 0.36 6.29 -14.63
CA PRO A 52 0.95 7.51 -14.10
C PRO A 52 1.88 7.09 -12.95
N THR A 53 3.14 7.49 -13.03
CA THR A 53 4.04 7.48 -11.88
C THR A 53 3.58 8.62 -10.98
N GLY A 54 2.53 8.37 -10.20
CA GLY A 54 2.11 9.30 -9.16
C GLY A 54 3.14 9.20 -8.06
N ASP A 55 3.91 10.27 -7.84
CA ASP A 55 4.64 10.40 -6.60
C ASP A 55 3.63 10.34 -5.45
N ASP A 56 3.93 9.54 -4.42
CA ASP A 56 3.09 9.49 -3.23
C ASP A 56 2.97 10.92 -2.66
N PRO A 57 1.76 11.40 -2.34
CA PRO A 57 1.59 12.75 -1.83
C PRO A 57 2.37 12.91 -0.52
N VAL A 58 3.10 14.02 -0.41
CA VAL A 58 3.81 14.35 0.83
C VAL A 58 2.79 14.84 1.84
N LEU A 59 2.87 14.34 3.08
CA LEU A 59 2.01 14.80 4.17
C LEU A 59 2.58 16.09 4.77
N GLU A 60 1.86 17.19 4.64
CA GLU A 60 2.19 18.47 5.25
C GLU A 60 1.78 18.45 6.73
N ALA A 61 2.60 17.87 7.60
CA ALA A 61 2.36 17.86 9.04
C ALA A 61 3.41 18.63 9.83
N GLU A 62 2.96 19.33 10.87
CA GLU A 62 3.85 19.90 11.86
C GLU A 62 4.04 18.88 12.98
N VAL A 63 5.29 18.46 13.17
CA VAL A 63 5.66 17.43 14.16
C VAL A 63 6.60 18.04 15.18
N ILE A 64 6.31 17.89 16.46
CA ILE A 64 7.15 18.33 17.58
C ILE A 64 7.38 17.11 18.47
N VAL A 65 8.64 16.71 18.65
CA VAL A 65 9.01 15.63 19.58
C VAL A 65 9.50 16.27 20.85
N GLY A 66 8.94 16.02 22.01
CA GLY A 66 9.44 16.64 23.24
C GLY A 66 8.77 16.14 24.50
N PRO A 67 9.35 16.44 25.68
CA PRO A 67 8.73 16.12 26.95
C PRO A 67 7.48 16.99 27.14
N ARG A 68 6.31 16.35 27.31
CA ARG A 68 5.04 17.03 27.62
C ARG A 68 4.39 16.40 28.82
N ALA A 69 3.63 17.19 29.59
CA ALA A 69 2.87 16.67 30.71
C ALA A 69 1.69 15.83 30.19
N TRP A 70 1.65 14.56 30.59
CA TRP A 70 0.59 13.62 30.23
C TRP A 70 -0.22 13.21 31.47
N PRO A 71 -1.56 13.10 31.40
CA PRO A 71 -2.42 13.24 30.22
C PRO A 71 -2.77 14.68 29.84
N ASN A 72 -2.64 15.64 30.77
CA ASN A 72 -2.72 17.07 30.49
C ASN A 72 -2.00 17.86 31.60
N ASP A 73 -1.66 19.12 31.35
CA ASP A 73 -0.91 19.97 32.30
C ASP A 73 -1.67 20.27 33.60
N LYS A 74 -2.99 20.07 33.61
CA LYS A 74 -3.87 20.36 34.75
C LYS A 74 -4.15 19.11 35.62
N ALA A 75 -3.70 17.93 35.20
CA ALA A 75 -3.97 16.69 35.89
C ALA A 75 -3.07 16.56 37.12
N GLN A 76 -3.65 16.16 38.25
CA GLN A 76 -2.90 16.01 39.50
C GLN A 76 -1.80 14.93 39.44
N ASN A 77 -1.88 14.02 38.46
CA ASN A 77 -0.90 12.97 38.18
C ASN A 77 -0.09 13.23 36.90
N ALA A 78 -0.06 14.48 36.42
CA ALA A 78 0.68 14.82 35.22
C ALA A 78 2.17 14.54 35.41
N ARG A 79 2.76 13.78 34.48
CA ARG A 79 4.20 13.52 34.44
C ARG A 79 4.74 13.95 33.08
N LEU A 80 5.93 14.54 33.09
CA LEU A 80 6.67 14.78 31.86
C LEU A 80 7.08 13.44 31.28
N VAL A 81 6.58 13.15 30.07
CA VAL A 81 6.94 11.96 29.32
C VAL A 81 7.31 12.37 27.90
N PRO A 82 8.24 11.66 27.24
CA PRO A 82 8.59 11.97 25.87
C PRO A 82 7.39 11.65 24.96
N CYS A 83 6.95 12.66 24.21
CA CYS A 83 5.77 12.61 23.36
C CYS A 83 6.11 13.06 21.94
N VAL A 84 5.36 12.55 20.98
CA VAL A 84 5.27 13.12 19.63
C VAL A 84 3.96 13.91 19.58
N THR A 85 4.06 15.17 19.22
CA THR A 85 2.91 16.03 18.93
C THR A 85 2.83 16.17 17.42
N ILE A 86 1.65 15.91 16.86
CA ILE A 86 1.37 16.08 15.44
C ILE A 86 0.23 17.06 15.31
N THR A 87 0.41 18.07 14.49
CA THR A 87 -0.60 19.07 14.17
C THR A 87 -0.92 18.98 12.69
N ASN A 88 -2.21 19.03 12.37
CA ASN A 88 -2.70 19.16 11.01
C ASN A 88 -2.78 20.66 10.66
N PRO A 89 -1.84 21.23 9.90
CA PRO A 89 -1.90 22.64 9.50
C PRO A 89 -2.85 22.89 8.32
N THR A 90 -3.37 21.83 7.70
CA THR A 90 -4.19 21.94 6.49
C THR A 90 -5.64 22.31 6.85
N SER A 91 -6.38 22.79 5.86
CA SER A 91 -7.81 23.12 6.01
C SER A 91 -8.72 21.91 6.00
N ASP A 92 -8.18 20.74 5.67
CA ASP A 92 -8.94 19.51 5.48
C ASP A 92 -8.66 18.51 6.61
N GLU A 93 -9.64 17.66 6.91
CA GLU A 93 -9.47 16.57 7.88
C GLU A 93 -8.59 15.45 7.33
N TRP A 94 -7.87 14.78 8.23
CA TRP A 94 -7.07 13.62 7.91
C TRP A 94 -7.65 12.36 8.53
N ASP A 95 -7.85 11.34 7.70
CA ASP A 95 -8.32 10.04 8.15
C ASP A 95 -7.16 9.06 8.36
N ASN A 96 -7.43 7.98 9.10
CA ASN A 96 -6.55 6.81 9.22
C ASN A 96 -5.09 7.18 9.57
N LEU A 97 -4.92 8.03 10.58
CA LEU A 97 -3.62 8.51 10.99
C LEU A 97 -2.82 7.38 11.67
N ASN A 98 -1.66 7.10 11.10
CA ASN A 98 -0.73 6.06 11.53
C ASN A 98 0.65 6.68 11.74
N MET A 99 1.35 6.23 12.76
CA MET A 99 2.72 6.63 13.01
C MET A 99 3.61 5.41 13.21
N ALA A 100 4.83 5.49 12.73
CA ALA A 100 5.88 4.52 12.93
C ALA A 100 7.12 5.21 13.51
N VAL A 101 7.69 4.61 14.54
CA VAL A 101 8.94 5.02 15.16
C VAL A 101 9.99 3.96 14.86
N ASN A 102 11.13 4.41 14.32
CA ASN A 102 12.26 3.56 13.92
C ASN A 102 11.84 2.40 13.00
N ASP A 103 10.79 2.58 12.19
CA ASP A 103 10.16 1.57 11.33
C ASP A 103 9.76 0.24 12.01
N MET A 104 9.76 0.21 13.33
CA MET A 104 9.56 -1.01 14.13
C MET A 104 8.37 -0.92 15.08
N PHE A 105 8.08 0.27 15.58
CA PHE A 105 7.04 0.51 16.57
C PHE A 105 5.93 1.35 15.95
N PHE A 106 4.70 0.91 16.08
CA PHE A 106 3.55 1.48 15.39
C PHE A 106 2.55 2.04 16.38
N TYR A 107 1.85 3.09 15.96
CA TYR A 107 0.70 3.63 16.64
C TYR A 107 -0.38 3.93 15.62
N TYR A 108 -1.60 3.49 15.92
CA TYR A 108 -2.78 3.72 15.09
C TYR A 108 -3.74 4.65 15.84
N HIS A 109 -4.13 5.74 15.19
CA HIS A 109 -5.18 6.62 15.67
C HIS A 109 -6.46 6.35 14.85
N PRO A 110 -7.54 5.87 15.49
CA PRO A 110 -8.76 5.51 14.78
C PRO A 110 -9.61 6.73 14.40
N GLU A 111 -9.45 7.86 15.09
CA GLU A 111 -10.25 9.06 14.88
C GLU A 111 -9.61 9.95 13.82
N PRO A 112 -10.41 10.64 13.01
CA PRO A 112 -9.91 11.65 12.09
C PRO A 112 -9.30 12.81 12.88
N LEU A 113 -8.24 13.40 12.33
CA LEU A 113 -7.61 14.60 12.88
C LEU A 113 -8.16 15.80 12.12
N GLU A 114 -8.92 16.66 12.82
CA GLU A 114 -9.54 17.84 12.21
C GLU A 114 -8.50 18.87 11.75
N ALA A 115 -8.93 19.78 10.88
CA ALA A 115 -8.12 20.90 10.41
C ALA A 115 -7.67 21.80 11.58
N GLY A 116 -6.37 22.02 11.72
CA GLY A 116 -5.77 22.78 12.82
C GLY A 116 -5.65 22.02 14.14
N GLU A 117 -6.15 20.78 14.22
CA GLU A 117 -6.10 19.99 15.44
C GLU A 117 -4.68 19.47 15.72
N SER A 118 -4.34 19.40 17.00
CA SER A 118 -3.07 18.85 17.48
C SER A 118 -3.31 17.63 18.35
N MET A 119 -2.77 16.50 17.93
CA MET A 119 -2.72 15.29 18.75
C MET A 119 -1.37 15.19 19.46
N PHE A 120 -1.36 14.51 20.61
CA PHE A 120 -0.15 14.25 21.38
C PHE A 120 -0.12 12.78 21.79
N VAL A 121 0.98 12.09 21.50
CA VAL A 121 1.13 10.66 21.70
C VAL A 121 2.44 10.36 22.44
N PRO A 122 2.37 9.88 23.69
CA PRO A 122 3.54 9.38 24.40
C PRO A 122 4.23 8.25 23.66
N LEU A 123 5.56 8.32 23.55
CA LEU A 123 6.37 7.31 22.85
C LEU A 123 6.13 5.89 23.38
N LYS A 124 5.82 5.74 24.67
CA LYS A 124 5.51 4.45 25.31
C LYS A 124 4.27 3.71 24.74
N PHE A 125 3.40 4.38 23.98
CA PHE A 125 2.22 3.75 23.37
C PHE A 125 2.50 3.15 22.00
N PHE A 126 3.64 3.49 21.40
CA PHE A 126 4.10 2.83 20.19
C PHE A 126 4.52 1.41 20.54
N HIS A 127 4.07 0.44 19.74
CA HIS A 127 4.34 -0.96 20.00
C HIS A 127 4.68 -1.72 18.73
N THR A 128 5.49 -2.77 18.88
CA THR A 128 5.77 -3.70 17.78
C THR A 128 4.56 -4.58 17.51
N LYS A 129 4.56 -5.28 16.37
CA LYS A 129 3.56 -6.34 16.07
C LYS A 129 3.52 -7.44 17.14
N GLY A 130 4.59 -7.62 17.91
CA GLY A 130 4.68 -8.53 19.04
C GLY A 130 4.17 -7.94 20.36
N ASN A 131 3.50 -6.79 20.33
CA ASN A 131 2.96 -6.07 21.49
C ASN A 131 4.04 -5.64 22.51
N GLN A 132 5.26 -5.38 22.04
CA GLN A 132 6.31 -4.77 22.87
C GLN A 132 6.30 -3.26 22.69
N ASN A 133 6.14 -2.52 23.79
CA ASN A 133 6.15 -1.07 23.76
C ASN A 133 7.54 -0.51 23.50
N PHE A 134 7.60 0.65 22.85
CA PHE A 134 8.84 1.37 22.64
C PHE A 134 9.44 1.82 23.99
N PRO A 135 10.69 1.49 24.28
CA PRO A 135 11.35 1.89 25.52
C PRO A 135 12.18 3.18 25.30
N PRO A 136 11.62 4.38 25.55
CA PRO A 136 12.29 5.65 25.23
C PRO A 136 13.59 5.87 26.03
N GLU A 137 13.74 5.19 27.17
CA GLU A 137 14.93 5.29 28.03
C GLU A 137 16.13 4.48 27.49
N SER A 138 15.88 3.41 26.73
CA SER A 138 16.95 2.52 26.24
C SER A 138 17.14 2.58 24.74
N GLN A 139 16.17 3.10 23.98
CA GLN A 139 16.24 3.21 22.54
C GLN A 139 15.96 4.65 22.10
N PRO A 140 16.91 5.31 21.41
CA PRO A 140 16.68 6.65 20.89
C PRO A 140 15.67 6.63 19.74
N LEU A 141 14.94 7.74 19.59
CA LEU A 141 14.15 8.02 18.40
C LEU A 141 15.10 8.46 17.28
N THR A 142 15.24 7.62 16.25
CA THR A 142 16.10 7.89 15.08
C THR A 142 15.28 8.25 13.85
N GLU A 143 14.08 7.67 13.73
CA GLU A 143 13.21 7.90 12.59
C GLU A 143 11.75 8.00 13.07
N LEU A 144 10.99 8.93 12.48
CA LEU A 144 9.55 9.03 12.62
C LEU A 144 8.91 9.08 11.23
N THR A 145 8.00 8.16 10.98
CA THR A 145 7.20 8.14 9.76
C THR A 145 5.72 8.30 10.11
N VAL A 146 5.06 9.28 9.53
CA VAL A 146 3.64 9.58 9.71
C VAL A 146 2.93 9.29 8.40
N TYR A 147 1.80 8.60 8.50
CA TYR A 147 0.92 8.32 7.37
C TYR A 147 -0.47 8.81 7.70
N ALA A 148 -1.08 9.52 6.76
CA ALA A 148 -2.48 9.90 6.87
C ALA A 148 -3.16 9.75 5.52
N GLN A 149 -4.47 9.57 5.52
CA GLN A 149 -5.29 9.64 4.33
C GLN A 149 -5.82 11.06 4.19
N ILE A 150 -5.47 11.70 3.08
CA ILE A 150 -5.94 13.05 2.73
C ILE A 150 -7.27 12.94 1.94
N PRO A 151 -8.05 14.04 1.79
CA PRO A 151 -9.38 14.00 1.18
C PRO A 151 -9.44 13.46 -0.25
N SER A 152 -8.32 13.49 -0.98
CA SER A 152 -8.20 12.86 -2.30
C SER A 152 -8.32 11.32 -2.26
N GLY A 153 -8.33 10.72 -1.06
CA GLY A 153 -8.29 9.28 -0.84
C GLY A 153 -6.88 8.70 -0.94
N ALA A 154 -5.89 9.51 -1.29
CA ALA A 154 -4.49 9.08 -1.35
C ALA A 154 -3.88 9.01 0.05
N ARG A 155 -2.93 8.09 0.23
CA ARG A 155 -2.14 7.99 1.46
C ARG A 155 -0.94 8.91 1.36
N ALA A 156 -0.93 9.96 2.17
CA ALA A 156 0.19 10.87 2.25
C ALA A 156 1.19 10.43 3.33
N ILE A 157 2.47 10.68 3.07
CA ILE A 157 3.57 10.21 3.93
C ILE A 157 4.47 11.38 4.31
N LEU A 158 4.82 11.46 5.59
CA LEU A 158 5.89 12.32 6.10
C LEU A 158 6.93 11.41 6.76
N LYS A 159 8.17 11.43 6.26
CA LYS A 159 9.29 10.71 6.85
C LYS A 159 10.31 11.71 7.38
N ILE A 160 10.71 11.55 8.63
CA ILE A 160 11.73 12.33 9.31
C ILE A 160 12.80 11.35 9.80
N ASP A 161 13.95 11.34 9.13
CA ASP A 161 15.08 10.45 9.39
C ASP A 161 16.32 11.18 9.92
N ASP A 162 16.27 12.52 10.03
CA ASP A 162 17.34 13.34 10.60
C ASP A 162 17.16 13.50 12.14
N PRO A 163 18.08 12.94 12.96
CA PRO A 163 18.06 13.12 14.40
C PRO A 163 18.12 14.59 14.83
N GLN A 164 18.75 15.46 14.05
CA GLN A 164 18.80 16.89 14.36
C GLN A 164 17.44 17.54 14.13
N GLN A 165 16.67 17.15 13.12
CA GLN A 165 15.31 17.68 12.93
C GLN A 165 14.36 17.20 14.03
N LEU A 166 14.52 15.96 14.50
CA LEU A 166 13.77 15.42 15.63
C LEU A 166 14.12 16.14 16.95
N GLN A 167 15.37 16.61 17.10
CA GLN A 167 15.82 17.37 18.27
C GLN A 167 15.57 18.89 18.16
N LEU A 168 15.67 19.50 16.99
CA LEU A 168 15.45 20.94 16.77
C LEU A 168 13.98 21.30 16.97
N ARG A 169 13.07 20.41 16.59
CA ARG A 169 11.64 20.53 16.85
C ARG A 169 11.25 20.15 18.28
N SER A 170 12.22 19.79 19.13
CA SER A 170 12.02 19.52 20.57
C SER A 170 12.29 20.72 21.46
N ALA A 171 12.92 21.76 20.91
CA ALA A 171 13.21 22.99 21.64
C ALA A 171 11.93 23.83 21.74
N PRO A 172 11.55 24.31 22.94
CA PRO A 172 10.52 25.32 23.05
C PRO A 172 11.00 26.58 22.30
N THR A 173 10.23 27.02 21.32
CA THR A 173 10.34 28.39 20.83
C THR A 173 9.87 29.28 21.97
N ASP A 174 10.80 29.98 22.62
CA ASP A 174 10.53 31.02 23.63
C ASP A 174 9.58 32.11 23.09
#